data_AF-A0AAD2D120-F1
#
_entry.id   AF-A0AAD2D120-F1
#
_cell.length_a   1.000
_cell.length_b   1.000
_cell.length_c   1.000
_cell.angle_alpha   90.00
_cell.angle_beta   90.00
_cell.angle_gamma   90.00
#
_symmetry.space_group_name_H-M   'P 1'
#
loop_
_entity.id
_entity.type
_entity.pdbx_description
1 polymer ?
#
loop_
_entity_poly.entity_id
_entity_poly.type
_entity_poly.pdbx_seq_one_letter_code
_entity_poly.pdbx_strand_id
1 'polypeptide(L)'
;MGNSYSGYGLLLSSVPLLVHGTECFFPLHARFVANILPIFSFQKIEGEYLTLDDTVNMLQKAIDAAPSEKWRAAADFIFVRTFEQRQGSVGFVACAAAAFYASTLPVSQRHPLHMLFMVQAAFMALANLHHATGFPFLGYNPFITAAGKGLGIAFVPFWIMAFYCNYMGFQDSKSSLAKLD
;
A
#
# COMPACT_ATOMS: atom_id res chain seq x y z
N MET A 1 26.91 11.10 -12.84
CA MET A 1 26.04 9.89 -12.88
C MET A 1 25.05 9.80 -11.71
N GLY A 2 24.85 10.84 -10.88
CA GLY A 2 24.03 10.75 -9.65
C GLY A 2 22.56 11.21 -9.76
N ASN A 3 21.87 10.99 -10.89
CA ASN A 3 20.49 11.46 -11.08
C ASN A 3 19.45 10.34 -11.21
N SER A 4 19.87 9.08 -11.31
CA SER A 4 18.96 7.96 -11.58
C SER A 4 18.21 7.49 -10.33
N TYR A 5 18.89 7.35 -9.18
CA TYR A 5 18.27 6.84 -7.94
C TYR A 5 17.19 7.76 -7.37
N SER A 6 17.40 9.08 -7.40
CA SER A 6 16.35 10.03 -7.00
C SER A 6 15.11 9.83 -7.87
N GLY A 7 15.26 9.78 -9.20
CA GLY A 7 14.14 9.53 -10.11
C GLY A 7 13.45 8.19 -9.85
N TYR A 8 14.21 7.11 -9.70
CA TYR A 8 13.66 5.78 -9.42
C TYR A 8 12.95 5.71 -8.07
N GLY A 9 13.51 6.33 -7.02
CA GLY A 9 12.89 6.41 -5.70
C GLY A 9 11.52 7.08 -5.77
N LEU A 10 11.42 8.23 -6.47
CA LEU A 10 10.14 8.91 -6.67
C LEU A 10 9.16 8.06 -7.49
N LEU A 11 9.62 7.46 -8.59
CA LEU A 11 8.77 6.62 -9.44
C LEU A 11 8.21 5.43 -8.65
N LEU A 12 9.05 4.66 -7.98
CA LEU A 12 8.64 3.51 -7.18
C LEU A 12 7.66 3.92 -6.06
N SER A 13 7.84 5.10 -5.46
CA SER A 13 6.95 5.61 -4.41
C SER A 13 5.57 6.02 -4.93
N SER A 14 5.43 6.23 -6.25
CA SER A 14 4.17 6.58 -6.91
C SER A 14 3.36 5.36 -7.37
N VAL A 15 4.01 4.23 -7.67
CA VAL A 15 3.37 3.00 -8.18
C VAL A 15 2.19 2.49 -7.32
N PRO A 16 2.25 2.53 -5.97
CA PRO A 16 1.14 2.07 -5.13
C PRO A 16 -0.21 2.76 -5.38
N LEU A 17 -0.21 3.98 -5.95
CA LEU A 17 -1.41 4.68 -6.39
C LEU A 17 -2.26 3.84 -7.35
N LEU A 18 -1.62 3.07 -8.24
CA LEU A 18 -2.29 2.30 -9.29
C LEU A 18 -3.19 1.19 -8.74
N VAL A 19 -2.82 0.64 -7.58
CA VAL A 19 -3.56 -0.46 -6.94
C VAL A 19 -4.43 0.08 -5.82
N HIS A 20 -3.84 0.84 -4.89
CA HIS A 20 -4.50 1.21 -3.65
C HIS A 20 -5.21 2.56 -3.71
N GLY A 21 -4.77 3.50 -4.56
CA GLY A 21 -5.29 4.86 -4.54
C GLY A 21 -6.70 5.01 -5.13
N THR A 22 -7.19 4.00 -5.85
CA THR A 22 -8.58 4.00 -6.38
C THR A 22 -9.62 3.95 -5.27
N GLU A 23 -9.28 3.36 -4.12
CA GLU A 23 -10.18 3.20 -2.97
C GLU A 23 -10.50 4.53 -2.27
N CYS A 24 -9.66 5.55 -2.46
CA CYS A 24 -9.87 6.91 -1.97
C CYS A 24 -11.18 7.51 -2.53
N PHE A 25 -11.45 7.24 -3.81
CA PHE A 25 -12.64 7.71 -4.51
C PHE A 25 -13.80 6.72 -4.43
N PHE A 26 -13.46 5.43 -4.33
CA PHE A 26 -14.44 4.35 -4.38
C PHE A 26 -14.15 3.30 -3.29
N PRO A 27 -14.75 3.44 -2.10
CA PRO A 27 -14.35 2.67 -0.91
C PRO A 27 -14.51 1.15 -1.02
N LEU A 28 -15.31 0.66 -1.98
CA LEU A 28 -15.49 -0.77 -2.24
C LEU A 28 -14.68 -1.28 -3.44
N HIS A 29 -13.77 -0.47 -4.02
CA HIS A 29 -12.85 -0.93 -5.06
C HIS A 29 -11.71 -1.82 -4.55
N ALA A 30 -11.61 -2.07 -3.25
CA ALA A 30 -10.81 -3.19 -2.73
C ALA A 30 -11.15 -4.52 -3.44
N ARG A 31 -12.40 -4.68 -3.92
CA ARG A 31 -12.80 -5.82 -4.77
C ARG A 31 -11.99 -5.96 -6.05
N PHE A 32 -11.57 -4.85 -6.68
CA PHE A 32 -10.69 -4.89 -7.85
C PHE A 32 -9.35 -5.52 -7.48
N VAL A 33 -8.77 -5.09 -6.36
CA VAL A 33 -7.52 -5.65 -5.82
C VAL A 33 -7.70 -7.13 -5.49
N ALA A 34 -8.81 -7.51 -4.84
CA ALA A 34 -9.15 -8.90 -4.53
C ALA A 34 -9.27 -9.77 -5.79
N ASN A 35 -9.84 -9.22 -6.86
CA ASN A 35 -10.01 -9.90 -8.14
C ASN A 35 -8.69 -10.11 -8.89
N ILE A 36 -7.71 -9.21 -8.76
CA ILE A 36 -6.39 -9.37 -9.40
C ILE A 36 -5.34 -10.04 -8.49
N LEU A 37 -5.63 -10.20 -7.19
CA LEU A 37 -4.76 -10.80 -6.18
C LEU A 37 -4.24 -12.20 -6.60
N PRO A 38 -5.08 -13.10 -7.13
CA PRO A 38 -4.60 -14.39 -7.61
C PRO A 38 -3.66 -14.30 -8.82
N ILE A 39 -3.79 -13.29 -9.68
CA ILE A 39 -2.84 -13.05 -10.78
C ILE A 39 -1.45 -12.74 -10.19
N PHE A 40 -1.39 -11.93 -9.13
CA PHE A 40 -0.13 -11.63 -8.44
C PHE A 40 0.48 -12.84 -7.72
N SER A 41 -0.33 -13.84 -7.33
CA SER A 41 0.16 -15.11 -6.80
C SER A 41 0.43 -16.17 -7.87
N PHE A 42 0.34 -15.80 -9.16
CA PHE A 42 0.44 -16.71 -10.30
C PHE A 42 -0.59 -17.86 -10.26
N GLN A 43 -1.68 -17.67 -9.53
CA GLN A 43 -2.80 -18.60 -9.48
C GLN A 43 -3.82 -18.22 -10.57
N LYS A 44 -4.17 -19.20 -11.41
CA LYS A 44 -5.24 -19.04 -12.39
C LYS A 44 -6.56 -18.87 -11.64
N ILE A 45 -7.31 -17.82 -11.97
CA ILE A 45 -8.71 -17.69 -11.53
C ILE A 45 -9.56 -18.36 -12.60
N GLU A 46 -10.32 -19.36 -12.21
CA GLU A 46 -11.43 -19.87 -13.00
C GLU A 46 -12.73 -19.46 -12.29
N GLY A 47 -13.53 -18.58 -12.89
CA GLY A 47 -14.82 -18.15 -12.32
C GLY A 47 -15.17 -16.68 -12.54
N GLU A 48 -16.32 -16.28 -11.98
CA GLU A 48 -16.82 -14.89 -11.95
C GLU A 48 -16.11 -14.09 -10.85
N TYR A 49 -15.65 -12.90 -11.21
CA TYR A 49 -15.06 -11.94 -10.29
C TYR A 49 -16.09 -11.38 -9.31
N LEU A 50 -15.66 -10.95 -8.12
CA LEU A 50 -16.56 -10.31 -7.16
C LEU A 50 -17.15 -9.03 -7.76
N THR A 51 -18.48 -8.99 -7.81
CA THR A 51 -19.24 -7.80 -8.17
C THR A 51 -19.36 -6.84 -6.99
N LEU A 52 -19.90 -5.64 -7.25
CA LEU A 52 -20.22 -4.71 -6.18
C LEU A 52 -21.28 -5.29 -5.24
N ASP A 53 -22.32 -5.92 -5.79
CA ASP A 53 -23.41 -6.51 -5.03
C ASP A 53 -22.92 -7.67 -4.16
N ASP A 54 -22.01 -8.51 -4.67
CA ASP A 54 -21.36 -9.56 -3.85
C ASP A 54 -20.66 -8.95 -2.65
N THR A 55 -19.88 -7.89 -2.87
CA THR A 55 -19.13 -7.22 -1.80
C THR A 55 -20.07 -6.62 -0.75
N VAL A 56 -21.13 -5.93 -1.17
CA VAL A 56 -22.13 -5.35 -0.25
C VAL A 56 -22.86 -6.44 0.52
N ASN A 57 -23.29 -7.51 -0.16
CA ASN A 57 -23.97 -8.62 0.48
C ASN A 57 -23.07 -9.36 1.49
N MET A 58 -21.79 -9.56 1.16
CA MET A 58 -20.81 -10.14 2.09
C MET A 58 -20.65 -9.30 3.35
N LEU A 59 -20.53 -7.97 3.21
CA LEU A 59 -20.44 -7.06 4.36
C LEU A 59 -21.71 -7.07 5.20
N GLN A 60 -22.89 -7.07 4.56
CA GLN A 60 -24.16 -7.18 5.27
C GLN A 60 -24.28 -8.50 6.03
N LYS A 61 -23.88 -9.62 5.42
CA LYS A 61 -23.85 -10.93 6.08
C LYS A 61 -22.90 -10.97 7.27
N ALA A 62 -21.78 -10.25 7.22
CA ALA A 62 -20.88 -10.12 8.37
C ALA A 62 -21.55 -9.38 9.54
N ILE A 63 -22.38 -8.37 9.26
CA ILE A 63 -23.17 -7.66 10.27
C ILE A 63 -24.26 -8.59 10.84
N ASP A 64 -25.00 -9.29 9.97
CA ASP A 64 -26.09 -10.18 10.35
C ASP A 64 -25.62 -11.40 11.16
N ALA A 65 -24.35 -11.80 11.01
CA ALA A 65 -23.75 -12.88 11.78
C ALA A 65 -23.44 -12.51 13.23
N ALA A 66 -23.53 -11.23 13.60
CA ALA A 66 -23.28 -10.78 14.96
C ALA A 66 -24.43 -11.19 15.91
N PRO A 67 -24.14 -11.41 17.21
CA PRO A 67 -25.19 -11.57 18.22
C PRO A 67 -26.19 -10.42 18.15
N SER A 68 -27.48 -10.71 18.33
CA SER A 68 -28.58 -9.74 18.14
C SER A 68 -28.40 -8.44 18.94
N GLU A 69 -27.89 -8.56 20.16
CA GLU A 69 -27.62 -7.47 21.08
C GLU A 69 -26.37 -6.63 20.71
N LYS A 70 -25.57 -7.11 19.75
CA LYS A 70 -24.34 -6.47 19.25
C LYS A 70 -24.45 -6.01 17.80
N TRP A 71 -25.61 -6.11 17.16
CA TRP A 71 -25.80 -5.75 15.76
C TRP A 71 -25.26 -4.35 15.43
N ARG A 72 -25.56 -3.36 16.27
CA ARG A 72 -25.07 -1.99 16.06
C ARG A 72 -23.55 -1.90 16.11
N ALA A 73 -22.93 -2.56 17.09
CA ALA A 73 -21.47 -2.59 17.22
C ALA A 73 -20.82 -3.29 16.01
N ALA A 74 -21.44 -4.31 15.44
CA ALA A 74 -20.97 -4.96 14.22
C ALA A 74 -21.08 -4.04 13.00
N ALA A 75 -22.19 -3.30 12.85
CA ALA A 75 -22.34 -2.30 11.80
C ALA A 75 -21.30 -1.19 11.91
N ASP A 76 -21.08 -0.64 13.11
CA ASP A 76 -20.06 0.38 13.35
C ASP A 76 -18.64 -0.17 13.12
N PHE A 77 -18.37 -1.43 13.48
CA PHE A 77 -17.11 -2.09 13.18
C PHE A 77 -16.85 -2.17 11.67
N ILE A 78 -17.82 -2.64 10.87
CA ILE A 78 -17.69 -2.69 9.41
C ILE A 78 -17.49 -1.29 8.83
N PHE A 79 -18.24 -0.29 9.31
CA PHE A 79 -18.04 1.10 8.93
C PHE A 79 -16.59 1.54 9.18
N VAL A 80 -16.07 1.36 10.40
CA VAL A 80 -14.68 1.74 10.74
C VAL A 80 -13.68 1.01 9.85
N ARG A 81 -13.86 -0.30 9.57
CA ARG A 81 -12.96 -1.05 8.68
C ARG A 81 -12.93 -0.46 7.27
N THR A 82 -14.07 -0.08 6.72
CA THR A 82 -14.13 0.56 5.38
C THR A 82 -13.62 2.00 5.40
N PHE A 83 -13.83 2.72 6.50
CA PHE A 83 -13.34 4.08 6.70
C PHE A 83 -11.81 4.13 6.79
N GLU A 84 -11.20 3.30 7.63
CA GLU A 84 -9.74 3.21 7.81
C GLU A 84 -9.05 2.77 6.50
N GLN A 85 -9.65 1.82 5.78
CA GLN A 85 -9.15 1.40 4.47
C GLN A 85 -9.11 2.59 3.49
N ARG A 86 -10.18 3.40 3.46
CA ARG A 86 -10.22 4.59 2.63
C ARG A 86 -9.16 5.62 3.06
N GLN A 87 -8.98 5.86 4.36
CA GLN A 87 -7.93 6.76 4.85
C GLN A 87 -6.53 6.28 4.46
N GLY A 88 -6.26 4.97 4.57
CA GLY A 88 -5.02 4.36 4.08
C GLY A 88 -4.80 4.60 2.59
N SER A 89 -5.85 4.48 1.78
CA SER A 89 -5.82 4.78 0.35
C SER A 89 -5.47 6.24 0.04
N VAL A 90 -6.02 7.20 0.80
CA VAL A 90 -5.66 8.62 0.69
C VAL A 90 -4.15 8.81 0.88
N GLY A 91 -3.54 8.06 1.81
CA GLY A 91 -2.09 8.06 2.02
C GLY A 91 -1.30 7.76 0.75
N PHE A 92 -1.70 6.75 -0.03
CA PHE A 92 -1.03 6.43 -1.30
C PHE A 92 -1.22 7.52 -2.37
N VAL A 93 -2.40 8.16 -2.43
CA VAL A 93 -2.64 9.31 -3.31
C VAL A 93 -1.73 10.48 -2.94
N ALA A 94 -1.64 10.79 -1.64
CA ALA A 94 -0.76 11.85 -1.13
C ALA A 94 0.71 11.57 -1.43
N CYS A 95 1.18 10.32 -1.26
CA CYS A 95 2.55 9.93 -1.59
C CYS A 95 2.86 10.11 -3.07
N ALA A 96 1.95 9.70 -3.96
CA ALA A 96 2.13 9.89 -5.40
C ALA A 96 2.15 11.37 -5.78
N ALA A 97 1.23 12.18 -5.25
CA ALA A 97 1.22 13.63 -5.47
C ALA A 97 2.53 14.28 -5.00
N ALA A 98 3.03 13.89 -3.82
CA ALA A 98 4.31 14.35 -3.29
C ALA A 98 5.49 13.90 -4.17
N ALA A 99 5.46 12.69 -4.73
CA ALA A 99 6.50 12.20 -5.62
C ALA A 99 6.53 12.96 -6.96
N PHE A 100 5.36 13.27 -7.53
CA PHE A 100 5.26 14.11 -8.72
C PHE A 100 5.76 15.52 -8.45
N TYR A 101 5.37 16.13 -7.33
CA TYR A 101 5.90 17.42 -6.93
C TYR A 101 7.42 17.39 -6.74
N ALA A 102 7.97 16.38 -6.06
CA ALA A 102 9.41 16.24 -5.88
C ALA A 102 10.17 16.15 -7.22
N SER A 103 9.55 15.56 -8.24
CA SER A 103 10.16 15.40 -9.56
C SER A 103 10.42 16.74 -10.26
N THR A 104 9.66 17.79 -9.91
CA THR A 104 9.84 19.16 -10.43
C THR A 104 10.86 19.96 -9.63
N LEU A 105 11.30 19.48 -8.47
CA LEU A 105 12.29 20.17 -7.63
C LEU A 105 13.72 19.88 -8.07
N PRO A 106 14.68 20.80 -7.83
CA PRO A 106 16.10 20.50 -7.88
C PRO A 106 16.47 19.37 -6.91
N VAL A 107 17.45 18.54 -7.27
CA VAL A 107 17.85 17.39 -6.45
C VAL A 107 18.22 17.79 -5.02
N SER A 108 18.87 18.94 -4.80
CA SER A 108 19.24 19.44 -3.47
C SER A 108 18.04 19.63 -2.51
N GLN A 109 16.83 19.79 -3.03
CA GLN A 109 15.62 20.05 -2.24
C GLN A 109 14.76 18.80 -1.99
N ARG A 110 15.11 17.64 -2.57
CA ARG A 110 14.28 16.43 -2.52
C ARG A 110 14.44 15.59 -1.24
N HIS A 111 15.47 15.84 -0.44
CA HIS A 111 15.83 15.01 0.71
C HIS A 111 14.69 14.79 1.71
N PRO A 112 13.81 15.76 2.06
CA PRO A 112 12.74 15.49 3.03
C PRO A 112 11.75 14.43 2.52
N LEU A 113 11.43 14.49 1.21
CA LEU A 113 10.49 13.54 0.59
C LEU A 113 11.14 12.16 0.41
N HIS A 114 12.43 12.09 0.06
CA HIS A 114 13.16 10.83 0.04
C HIS A 114 13.23 10.17 1.43
N MET A 115 13.40 10.93 2.50
CA MET A 115 13.35 10.40 3.86
C MET A 115 11.98 9.81 4.17
N LEU A 116 10.90 10.53 3.85
CA LEU A 116 9.53 10.06 4.06
C LEU A 116 9.26 8.76 3.30
N PHE A 117 9.58 8.72 2.00
CA PHE A 117 9.38 7.54 1.17
C PHE A 117 10.25 6.35 1.58
N MET A 118 11.48 6.60 2.04
CA MET A 118 12.34 5.56 2.61
C MET A 118 11.68 4.93 3.85
N VAL A 119 11.21 5.74 4.80
CA VAL A 119 10.54 5.24 6.01
C VAL A 119 9.28 4.47 5.65
N GLN A 120 8.45 5.01 4.76
CA GLN A 120 7.26 4.32 4.26
C GLN A 120 7.61 2.97 3.64
N ALA A 121 8.60 2.92 2.75
CA ALA A 121 9.02 1.69 2.10
C ALA A 121 9.51 0.64 3.10
N ALA A 122 10.22 1.03 4.16
CA ALA A 122 10.61 0.12 5.23
C ALA A 122 9.41 -0.51 5.94
N PHE A 123 8.42 0.31 6.35
CA PHE A 123 7.21 -0.21 7.00
C PHE A 123 6.36 -1.07 6.06
N MET A 124 6.28 -0.73 4.78
CA MET A 124 5.58 -1.52 3.77
C MET A 124 6.28 -2.86 3.51
N ALA A 125 7.61 -2.90 3.50
CA ALA A 125 8.38 -4.14 3.42
C ALA A 125 8.08 -5.04 4.63
N LEU A 126 8.07 -4.47 5.84
CA LEU A 126 7.74 -5.21 7.06
C LEU A 126 6.29 -5.74 7.06
N ALA A 127 5.33 -4.93 6.62
CA ALA A 127 3.93 -5.35 6.51
C ALA A 127 3.75 -6.50 5.51
N ASN A 128 4.39 -6.42 4.34
CA ASN A 128 4.34 -7.49 3.34
C ASN A 128 5.11 -8.75 3.78
N LEU A 129 6.21 -8.58 4.50
CA LEU A 129 6.93 -9.69 5.10
C LEU A 129 6.05 -10.40 6.14
N HIS A 130 5.31 -9.63 6.95
CA HIS A 130 4.34 -10.20 7.89
C HIS A 130 3.26 -11.01 7.17
N HIS A 131 2.70 -10.50 6.07
CA HIS A 131 1.75 -11.28 5.26
C HIS A 131 2.37 -12.58 4.70
N ALA A 132 3.64 -12.55 4.32
CA ALA A 132 4.34 -13.71 3.77
C ALA A 132 4.66 -14.78 4.84
N THR A 133 5.15 -14.36 6.01
CA THR A 133 5.80 -15.26 6.98
C THR A 133 5.15 -15.31 8.35
N GLY A 134 4.19 -14.41 8.64
CA GLY A 134 3.59 -14.29 9.97
C GLY A 134 4.53 -13.64 11.00
N PHE A 135 5.36 -12.69 10.57
CA PHE A 135 6.36 -12.01 11.41
C PHE A 135 5.79 -11.58 12.78
N PRO A 136 6.37 -12.03 13.91
CA PRO A 136 5.66 -12.12 15.19
C PRO A 136 5.33 -10.77 15.87
N PHE A 137 5.94 -9.67 15.43
CA PHE A 137 5.80 -8.36 16.09
C PHE A 137 4.71 -7.46 15.47
N LEU A 138 4.06 -7.88 14.38
CA LEU A 138 3.03 -7.10 13.69
C LEU A 138 1.60 -7.64 13.89
N GLY A 139 1.42 -8.47 14.92
CA GLY A 139 0.13 -9.09 15.27
C GLY A 139 -0.11 -10.40 14.53
N TYR A 140 -1.37 -10.81 14.41
CA TYR A 140 -1.79 -12.00 13.69
C TYR A 140 -3.01 -11.67 12.83
N ASN A 141 -2.95 -12.02 11.54
CA ASN A 141 -4.10 -11.92 10.64
C ASN A 141 -4.67 -13.33 10.37
N PRO A 142 -5.83 -13.69 10.97
CA PRO A 142 -6.44 -15.00 10.79
C PRO A 142 -6.98 -15.26 9.38
N PHE A 143 -7.06 -14.22 8.54
CA PHE A 143 -7.67 -14.29 7.20
C PHE A 143 -6.63 -14.29 6.07
N ILE A 144 -5.36 -14.56 6.37
CA ILE A 144 -4.31 -14.67 5.34
C ILE A 144 -4.59 -15.88 4.44
N THR A 145 -4.84 -15.62 3.16
CA THR A 145 -4.99 -16.64 2.12
C THR A 145 -3.65 -17.00 1.48
N ALA A 146 -3.57 -18.11 0.74
CA ALA A 146 -2.38 -18.46 -0.03
C ALA A 146 -2.00 -17.38 -1.06
N ALA A 147 -2.99 -16.78 -1.74
CA ALA A 147 -2.79 -15.66 -2.64
C ALA A 147 -2.23 -14.42 -1.90
N GLY A 148 -2.76 -14.13 -0.71
CA GLY A 148 -2.25 -13.05 0.15
C GLY A 148 -0.79 -13.26 0.59
N LYS A 149 -0.40 -14.50 0.90
CA LYS A 149 1.01 -14.85 1.18
C LYS A 149 1.90 -14.63 -0.04
N GLY A 150 1.46 -15.09 -1.21
CA GLY A 150 2.17 -14.91 -2.48
C GLY A 150 2.40 -13.43 -2.80
N LEU A 151 1.37 -12.60 -2.59
CA LEU A 151 1.47 -11.15 -2.74
C LEU A 151 2.55 -10.56 -1.81
N GLY A 152 2.53 -10.94 -0.53
CA GLY A 152 3.56 -10.51 0.44
C GLY A 152 4.97 -10.82 -0.05
N ILE A 153 5.21 -12.05 -0.53
CA ILE A 153 6.51 -12.48 -1.07
C ILE A 153 6.92 -11.65 -2.28
N ALA A 154 5.99 -11.39 -3.21
CA ALA A 154 6.27 -10.64 -4.43
C ALA A 154 6.58 -9.15 -4.17
N PHE A 155 5.91 -8.54 -3.19
CA PHE A 155 6.03 -7.10 -2.92
C PHE A 155 7.14 -6.74 -1.93
N VAL A 156 7.63 -7.67 -1.10
CA VAL A 156 8.79 -7.40 -0.23
C VAL A 156 10.01 -6.89 -1.04
N PRO A 157 10.44 -7.56 -2.14
CA PRO A 157 11.54 -7.06 -2.98
C PRO A 157 11.28 -5.68 -3.57
N PHE A 158 10.04 -5.40 -4.00
CA PHE A 158 9.65 -4.09 -4.51
C PHE A 158 9.87 -3.00 -3.46
N TRP A 159 9.43 -3.22 -2.23
CA TRP A 159 9.59 -2.25 -1.15
C TRP A 159 11.04 -2.12 -0.67
N ILE A 160 11.82 -3.18 -0.69
CA ILE A 160 13.27 -3.12 -0.44
C ILE A 160 13.97 -2.26 -1.50
N MET A 161 13.59 -2.41 -2.77
CA MET A 161 14.13 -1.59 -3.85
C MET A 161 13.73 -0.11 -3.68
N ALA A 162 12.46 0.16 -3.38
CA ALA A 162 11.97 1.52 -3.11
C ALA A 162 12.70 2.16 -1.92
N PHE A 163 12.93 1.41 -0.85
CA PHE A 163 13.74 1.83 0.30
C PHE A 163 15.15 2.21 -0.14
N TYR A 164 15.83 1.31 -0.87
CA TYR A 164 17.20 1.53 -1.30
C TYR A 164 17.33 2.75 -2.22
N CYS A 165 16.46 2.87 -3.24
CA CYS A 165 16.50 4.02 -4.15
C CYS A 165 16.21 5.34 -3.42
N ASN A 166 15.29 5.37 -2.46
CA ASN A 166 15.03 6.57 -1.68
C ASN A 166 16.15 6.88 -0.68
N TYR A 167 16.80 5.88 -0.08
CA TYR A 167 18.00 6.09 0.72
C TYR A 167 19.13 6.72 -0.10
N MET A 168 19.42 6.18 -1.28
CA MET A 168 20.43 6.75 -2.18
C MET A 168 20.04 8.15 -2.64
N GLY A 169 18.77 8.36 -3.03
CA GLY A 169 18.24 9.67 -3.40
C GLY A 169 18.31 10.70 -2.27
N PHE A 170 18.12 10.27 -1.02
CA PHE A 170 18.30 11.12 0.17
C PHE A 170 19.76 11.59 0.30
N GLN A 171 20.72 10.67 0.20
CA GLN A 171 22.14 10.98 0.31
C GLN A 171 22.62 11.89 -0.84
N ASP A 172 22.19 11.60 -2.07
CA ASP A 172 22.49 12.43 -3.25
C ASP A 172 21.93 13.85 -3.10
N SER A 173 20.70 13.96 -2.62
CA SER A 173 20.05 15.25 -2.36
C SER A 173 20.81 16.08 -1.32
N LYS A 174 21.15 15.48 -0.17
CA LYS A 174 21.94 16.14 0.87
C LYS A 174 23.33 16.56 0.39
N SER A 175 24.00 15.69 -0.37
CA SER A 175 25.33 15.96 -0.91
C SER A 175 25.31 17.07 -1.95
N SER A 176 24.20 17.19 -2.69
CA SER A 176 23.99 18.29 -3.64
C SER A 176 23.72 19.61 -2.94
N LEU A 177 22.98 19.60 -1.82
CA LEU A 177 22.73 20.78 -1.01
C LEU A 177 24.04 21.34 -0.43
N ALA A 178 24.87 20.48 0.17
CA ALA A 178 26.14 20.88 0.78
C ALA A 178 27.19 21.45 -0.20
N LYS A 179 26.95 21.37 -1.52
CA LYS A 179 27.81 21.99 -2.55
C LYS A 179 27.33 23.39 -2.94
N LEU A 180 26.13 23.79 -2.50
CA LEU A 180 25.55 25.11 -2.73
C LEU A 180 25.85 26.08 -1.57
N ASP A 181 26.24 25.53 -0.42
CA ASP A 181 26.72 26.24 0.77
C ASP A 181 28.25 26.43 0.71
#